data_AF-A0A9D7RWA5-F1
#
_entry.id   AF-A0A9D7RWA5-F1
#
_cell.length_a   1.000
_cell.length_b   1.000
_cell.length_c   1.000
_cell.angle_alpha   90.00
_cell.angle_beta   90.00
_cell.angle_gamma   90.00
#
_symmetry.space_group_name_H-M   'P 1'
#
loop_
_entity.id
_entity.type
_entity.pdbx_description
1 polymer ?
#
loop_
_entity_poly.entity_id
_entity_poly.type
_entity_poly.pdbx_seq_one_letter_code
_entity_poly.pdbx_strand_id
1 'polypeptide(L)'
;MIIDVIVLLVLIASVLIAFLRGFIREILTIIGIIGGMAAAYFTGPMLAPMMRGWLGVKEAVEGEEQAKLFDLIPYIYVADALAYGAIFIVFVVILSFLSHFLAEFVSKIGLGALDRTLGVIFGIVRGVLLVGIIYLPVYANVTTESKQKWMEGSKTAPYLEVVAGWLYALVPEDMRTEVEKLSGEGNPAQKLLEAQGLTGGDPAKEGETSGDAPADPATGDAKPEDAKPKDTQGYTDKDRKAMDKLIEEKTGDKPGLNE
;
A
#
# COMPACT_ATOMS: atom_id res chain seq x y z
N MET A 1 -6.85 18.07 -10.14
CA MET A 1 -5.84 19.07 -10.57
C MET A 1 -4.68 19.28 -9.59
N ILE A 2 -4.90 19.66 -8.32
CA ILE A 2 -3.75 19.93 -7.41
C ILE A 2 -2.88 18.68 -7.18
N ILE A 3 -3.53 17.52 -7.06
CA ILE A 3 -2.87 16.22 -6.91
C ILE A 3 -2.00 15.91 -8.12
N ASP A 4 -2.52 16.15 -9.33
CA ASP A 4 -1.76 15.93 -10.57
C ASP A 4 -0.50 16.78 -10.62
N VAL A 5 -0.57 18.03 -10.17
CA VAL A 5 0.59 18.92 -10.09
C VAL A 5 1.62 18.41 -9.08
N ILE A 6 1.18 17.96 -7.90
CA ILE A 6 2.09 17.40 -6.87
C ILE A 6 2.75 16.12 -7.40
N VAL A 7 1.98 15.19 -7.95
CA VAL A 7 2.47 13.94 -8.52
C VAL A 7 3.49 14.24 -9.62
N LEU A 8 3.16 15.15 -10.53
CA LEU A 8 4.04 15.54 -11.63
C LEU A 8 5.34 16.18 -11.12
N LEU A 9 5.27 17.08 -10.14
CA LEU A 9 6.45 17.72 -9.54
C LEU A 9 7.37 16.69 -8.89
N VAL A 10 6.81 15.76 -8.10
CA VAL A 10 7.59 14.71 -7.45
C VAL A 10 8.22 13.77 -8.49
N LEU A 11 7.48 13.37 -9.52
CA LEU A 11 8.00 12.52 -10.60
C LEU A 11 9.13 13.21 -11.36
N ILE A 12 8.95 14.47 -11.76
CA ILE A 12 9.99 15.23 -12.46
C ILE A 12 11.22 15.38 -11.58
N ALA A 13 11.06 15.75 -10.32
CA ALA A 13 12.18 15.88 -9.39
C ALA A 13 12.91 14.54 -9.22
N SER A 14 12.19 13.44 -9.04
CA SER A 14 12.76 12.09 -8.91
C SER A 14 13.56 11.69 -10.15
N VAL A 15 12.97 11.87 -11.34
CA VAL A 15 13.63 11.56 -12.62
C VAL A 15 14.87 12.41 -12.84
N LEU A 16 14.78 13.72 -12.57
CA LEU A 16 15.90 14.63 -12.75
C LEU A 16 17.05 14.28 -11.80
N ILE A 17 16.75 14.05 -10.52
CA ILE A 17 17.76 13.66 -9.53
C ILE A 17 18.40 12.33 -9.91
N ALA A 18 17.62 11.34 -10.35
CA ALA A 18 18.14 10.04 -10.74
C ALA A 18 18.94 10.08 -12.05
N PHE A 19 18.56 10.92 -13.01
CA PHE A 19 19.36 11.18 -14.22
C PHE A 19 20.71 11.83 -13.87
N LEU A 20 20.73 12.79 -12.95
CA LEU A 20 21.96 13.47 -12.52
C LEU A 20 22.87 12.54 -11.70
N ARG A 21 22.30 11.67 -10.87
CA ARG A 21 23.05 10.76 -10.00
C ARG A 21 23.50 9.47 -10.68
N GLY A 22 22.73 8.99 -11.65
CA GLY A 22 22.94 7.69 -12.29
C GLY A 22 22.26 6.53 -11.56
N PHE A 23 21.96 5.47 -12.29
CA PHE A 23 21.31 4.25 -11.81
C PHE A 23 22.13 3.51 -10.75
N ILE A 24 23.43 3.34 -11.00
CA ILE A 24 24.32 2.57 -10.11
C ILE A 24 24.37 3.19 -8.73
N ARG A 25 24.50 4.51 -8.66
CA ARG A 25 24.55 5.22 -7.38
C ARG A 25 23.25 5.04 -6.61
N GLU A 26 22.13 5.06 -7.31
CA GLU A 26 20.80 4.94 -6.74
C GLU A 26 20.53 3.52 -6.21
N ILE A 27 20.87 2.47 -6.97
CA ILE A 27 20.78 1.08 -6.50
C ILE A 27 21.68 0.85 -5.28
N LEU A 28 22.93 1.32 -5.34
CA LEU A 28 23.85 1.15 -4.22
C LEU A 28 23.40 1.93 -2.98
N THR A 29 22.62 2.99 -3.14
CA THR A 29 22.00 3.70 -2.01
C THR A 29 20.94 2.82 -1.34
N ILE A 30 20.09 2.14 -2.12
CA ILE A 30 19.08 1.22 -1.57
C ILE A 30 19.74 0.02 -0.89
N ILE A 31 20.74 -0.57 -1.54
CA ILE A 31 21.53 -1.66 -0.94
C ILE A 31 22.22 -1.17 0.33
N GLY A 32 22.74 0.06 0.34
CA GLY A 32 23.34 0.68 1.52
C GLY A 32 22.36 0.86 2.67
N ILE A 33 21.12 1.29 2.38
CA ILE A 33 20.06 1.43 3.39
C ILE A 33 19.66 0.06 3.93
N ILE A 34 19.35 -0.91 3.07
CA ILE A 34 18.93 -2.26 3.49
C ILE A 34 20.06 -2.97 4.24
N GLY A 35 21.28 -2.93 3.70
CA GLY A 35 22.47 -3.48 4.33
C GLY A 35 22.80 -2.80 5.64
N GLY A 36 22.62 -1.47 5.72
CA GLY A 36 22.82 -0.70 6.94
C GLY A 36 21.79 -1.06 8.03
N MET A 37 20.52 -1.23 7.64
CA MET A 37 19.48 -1.71 8.57
C MET A 37 19.79 -3.12 9.05
N ALA A 38 20.20 -4.03 8.17
CA ALA A 38 20.61 -5.38 8.54
C ALA A 38 21.82 -5.37 9.48
N ALA A 39 22.86 -4.57 9.16
CA ALA A 39 24.04 -4.41 10.00
C ALA A 39 23.69 -3.84 11.38
N ALA A 40 22.83 -2.81 11.43
CA ALA A 40 22.33 -2.27 12.68
C ALA A 40 21.54 -3.31 13.48
N TYR A 41 20.69 -4.10 12.83
CA TYR A 41 19.93 -5.16 13.49
C TYR A 41 20.81 -6.22 14.14
N PHE A 42 21.83 -6.72 13.41
CA PHE A 42 22.70 -7.78 13.91
C PHE A 42 23.78 -7.30 14.89
N THR A 43 24.32 -6.10 14.68
CA THR A 43 25.46 -5.58 15.46
C THR A 43 25.03 -4.57 16.53
N GLY A 44 23.84 -3.99 16.42
CA GLY A 44 23.25 -3.06 17.40
C GLY A 44 23.27 -3.56 18.84
N PRO A 45 22.85 -4.81 19.13
CA PRO A 45 22.89 -5.38 20.48
C PRO A 45 24.29 -5.41 21.10
N MET A 46 25.35 -5.48 20.28
CA MET A 46 26.73 -5.48 20.77
C MET A 46 27.20 -4.07 21.15
N LEU A 47 26.70 -3.04 20.46
CA LEU A 47 27.09 -1.64 20.70
C LEU A 47 26.20 -0.94 21.73
N ALA A 48 24.96 -1.41 21.92
CA ALA A 48 23.99 -0.83 22.85
C ALA A 48 24.50 -0.75 24.31
N PRO A 49 25.12 -1.79 24.90
CA PRO A 49 25.67 -1.71 26.25
C PRO A 49 26.75 -0.63 26.39
N MET A 50 27.58 -0.45 25.35
CA MET A 50 28.63 0.56 25.34
C MET A 50 28.03 1.98 25.32
N MET A 51 26.97 2.21 24.52
CA MET A 51 26.27 3.50 24.47
C MET A 51 25.51 3.81 25.76
N ARG A 52 24.90 2.80 26.38
CA ARG A 52 24.27 2.94 27.71
C ARG A 52 25.29 3.32 28.77
N GLY A 53 26.47 2.68 28.77
CA GLY A 53 27.58 3.03 29.64
C GLY A 53 28.10 4.45 29.42
N TRP A 54 28.24 4.88 28.16
CA TRP A 54 28.68 6.24 27.82
C TRP A 54 27.69 7.33 28.26
N LEU A 55 26.39 7.05 28.18
CA LEU A 55 25.32 7.94 28.65
C LEU A 55 25.02 7.82 30.16
N GLY A 56 25.75 6.97 30.88
CA GLY A 56 25.54 6.73 32.31
C GLY A 56 24.19 6.10 32.65
N VAL A 57 23.54 5.44 31.68
CA VAL A 57 22.27 4.74 31.88
C VAL A 57 22.55 3.47 32.67
N LYS A 58 22.14 3.44 33.93
CA LYS A 58 22.15 2.23 34.75
C LYS A 58 20.93 1.39 34.39
N GLU A 59 21.09 0.06 34.41
CA GLU A 59 19.98 -0.88 34.25
C GLU A 59 18.86 -0.51 35.23
N ALA A 60 17.61 -0.56 34.76
CA ALA A 60 16.45 -0.14 35.55
C ALA A 60 16.33 -1.00 36.81
N VAL A 61 16.76 -0.45 37.95
CA VAL A 61 16.53 -1.05 39.26
C VAL A 61 15.09 -0.71 39.66
N GLU A 62 14.33 -1.73 40.08
CA GLU A 62 12.95 -1.53 40.56
C GLU A 62 12.93 -0.45 41.66
N GLY A 63 12.18 0.63 41.40
CA GLY A 63 11.97 1.73 42.35
C GLY A 63 12.80 2.99 42.10
N GLU A 64 13.74 3.01 41.15
CA GLU A 64 14.46 4.23 40.77
C GLU A 64 13.81 4.98 39.60
N GLU A 65 13.69 6.30 39.73
CA GLU A 65 13.22 7.17 38.65
C GLU A 65 14.25 7.16 37.52
N GLN A 66 13.89 6.54 36.39
CA GLN A 66 14.74 6.54 35.21
C GLN A 66 14.80 7.95 34.61
N ALA A 67 16.01 8.41 34.27
CA ALA A 67 16.16 9.61 33.48
C ALA A 67 15.39 9.48 32.17
N LYS A 68 14.58 10.49 31.86
CA LYS A 68 13.83 10.61 30.61
C LYS A 68 14.30 11.84 29.84
N LEU A 69 14.43 11.69 28.54
CA LEU A 69 14.62 12.78 27.61
C LEU A 69 13.25 13.41 27.31
N PHE A 70 13.14 14.72 27.50
CA PHE A 70 11.88 15.49 27.33
C PHE A 70 10.69 14.94 28.16
N ASP A 71 10.95 14.35 29.33
CA ASP A 71 9.97 13.68 30.22
C ASP A 71 9.13 12.57 29.55
N LEU A 72 9.42 12.24 28.29
CA LEU A 72 8.61 11.37 27.45
C LEU A 72 9.37 10.10 27.04
N ILE A 73 10.67 10.21 26.74
CA ILE A 73 11.46 9.11 26.17
C ILE A 73 12.52 8.63 27.18
N PRO A 74 12.42 7.41 27.72
CA PRO A 74 13.46 6.85 28.59
C PRO A 74 14.85 6.85 27.93
N TYR A 75 15.89 7.27 28.66
CA TYR A 75 17.27 7.36 28.12
C TYR A 75 17.82 6.02 27.60
N ILE A 76 17.29 4.88 28.07
CA ILE A 76 17.62 3.55 27.54
C ILE A 76 17.32 3.44 26.04
N TYR A 77 16.16 3.94 25.58
CA TYR A 77 15.80 3.92 24.17
C TYR A 77 16.63 4.90 23.36
N VAL A 78 17.05 6.02 23.97
CA VAL A 78 17.97 6.97 23.34
C VAL A 78 19.33 6.33 23.11
N ALA A 79 19.86 5.61 24.12
CA ALA A 79 21.12 4.89 24.02
C ALA A 79 21.08 3.80 22.95
N ASP A 80 19.99 3.03 22.90
CA ASP A 80 19.79 2.01 21.88
C ASP A 80 19.66 2.65 20.48
N ALA A 81 18.84 3.69 20.33
CA ALA A 81 18.71 4.40 19.06
C ALA A 81 20.07 4.95 18.57
N LEU A 82 20.91 5.46 19.47
CA LEU A 82 22.26 5.91 19.13
C LEU A 82 23.17 4.75 18.72
N ALA A 83 23.09 3.60 19.38
CA ALA A 83 23.89 2.43 19.01
C ALA A 83 23.53 1.91 17.60
N TYR A 84 22.25 1.66 17.35
CA TYR A 84 21.78 1.19 16.06
C TYR A 84 22.00 2.25 14.97
N GLY A 85 21.72 3.52 15.29
CA GLY A 85 21.93 4.65 14.38
C GLY A 85 23.40 4.85 14.02
N ALA A 86 24.32 4.71 14.96
CA ALA A 86 25.76 4.83 14.69
C ALA A 86 26.23 3.76 13.69
N ILE A 87 25.83 2.50 13.89
CA ILE A 87 26.17 1.41 12.97
C ILE A 87 25.58 1.66 11.59
N PHE A 88 24.30 2.04 11.52
CA PHE A 88 23.63 2.36 10.27
C PHE A 88 24.37 3.46 9.50
N ILE A 89 24.72 4.57 10.18
CA ILE A 89 25.43 5.69 9.57
C ILE A 89 26.80 5.25 9.06
N VAL A 90 27.59 4.55 9.88
CA VAL A 90 28.93 4.07 9.49
C VAL A 90 28.84 3.17 8.26
N PHE A 91 27.88 2.25 8.23
CA PHE A 91 27.67 1.35 7.10
C PHE A 91 27.29 2.13 5.82
N VAL A 92 26.30 3.02 5.91
CA VAL A 92 25.86 3.84 4.78
C VAL A 92 26.97 4.74 4.26
N VAL A 93 27.81 5.29 5.15
CA VAL A 93 28.97 6.09 4.76
C VAL A 93 29.97 5.26 3.96
N ILE A 94 30.33 4.06 4.45
CA ILE A 94 31.23 3.14 3.72
C ILE A 94 30.66 2.80 2.34
N LEU A 95 29.37 2.43 2.28
CA LEU A 95 28.70 2.10 1.02
C LEU A 95 28.59 3.32 0.09
N SER A 96 28.44 4.53 0.63
CA SER A 96 28.41 5.77 -0.15
C SER A 96 29.75 6.04 -0.83
N PHE A 97 30.87 5.82 -0.12
CA PHE A 97 32.19 5.88 -0.74
C PHE A 97 32.33 4.84 -1.86
N LEU A 98 31.99 3.58 -1.60
CA LEU A 98 32.05 2.52 -2.62
C LEU A 98 31.18 2.86 -3.84
N SER A 99 29.97 3.37 -3.61
CA SER A 99 29.05 3.83 -4.65
C SER A 99 29.65 4.94 -5.51
N HIS A 100 30.37 5.86 -4.88
CA HIS A 100 31.08 6.90 -5.63
C HIS A 100 32.15 6.33 -6.55
N PHE A 101 32.99 5.42 -6.05
CA PHE A 101 34.02 4.76 -6.86
C PHE A 101 33.44 3.93 -8.01
N LEU A 102 32.38 3.16 -7.77
CA LEU A 102 31.75 2.33 -8.80
C LEU A 102 31.07 3.17 -9.89
N ALA A 103 30.39 4.25 -9.51
CA ALA A 103 29.79 5.17 -10.48
C ALA A 103 30.85 5.83 -11.38
N GLU A 104 31.99 6.24 -10.80
CA GLU A 104 33.11 6.76 -11.59
C GLU A 104 33.70 5.71 -12.52
N PHE A 105 33.86 4.48 -12.05
CA PHE A 105 34.39 3.38 -12.86
C PHE A 105 33.51 3.12 -14.10
N VAL A 106 32.19 3.10 -13.92
CA VAL A 106 31.25 2.92 -15.04
C VAL A 106 31.28 4.09 -16.01
N SER A 107 31.48 5.31 -15.51
CA SER A 107 31.70 6.47 -16.38
C SER A 107 33.00 6.36 -17.19
N LYS A 108 34.07 5.81 -16.61
CA LYS A 108 35.39 5.67 -17.27
C LYS A 108 35.38 4.65 -18.41
N ILE A 109 34.58 3.59 -18.31
CA ILE A 109 34.42 2.58 -19.37
C ILE A 109 33.43 3.01 -20.48
N GLY A 110 32.98 4.27 -20.49
CA GLY A 110 32.09 4.82 -21.51
C GLY A 110 30.61 4.51 -21.32
N LEU A 111 30.23 3.79 -20.26
CA LEU A 111 28.84 3.41 -19.97
C LEU A 111 28.07 4.48 -19.17
N GLY A 112 28.66 5.65 -18.93
CA GLY A 112 28.02 6.73 -18.17
C GLY A 112 26.69 7.21 -18.78
N ALA A 113 26.56 7.22 -20.12
CA ALA A 113 25.29 7.58 -20.76
C ALA A 113 24.19 6.54 -20.49
N LEU A 114 24.54 5.25 -20.52
CA LEU A 114 23.62 4.15 -20.21
C LEU A 114 23.20 4.17 -18.73
N ASP A 115 24.14 4.45 -17.82
CA ASP A 115 23.85 4.59 -16.39
C ASP A 115 22.84 5.72 -16.11
N ARG A 116 22.93 6.84 -16.83
CA ARG A 116 21.97 7.95 -16.71
C ARG A 116 20.60 7.62 -17.29
N THR A 117 20.52 6.91 -18.42
CA THR A 117 19.22 6.52 -19.01
C THR A 117 18.51 5.47 -18.16
N LEU A 118 19.24 4.50 -17.62
CA LEU A 118 18.71 3.58 -16.60
C LEU A 118 18.30 4.35 -15.33
N GLY A 119 19.03 5.42 -14.99
CA GLY A 119 18.69 6.31 -13.88
C GLY A 119 17.33 6.97 -14.07
N VAL A 120 16.96 7.36 -15.28
CA VAL A 120 15.62 7.90 -15.59
C VAL A 120 14.54 6.87 -15.33
N ILE A 121 14.69 5.64 -15.84
CA ILE A 121 13.71 4.56 -15.63
C ILE A 121 13.54 4.28 -14.14
N PHE A 122 14.66 4.15 -13.44
CA PHE A 122 14.68 3.96 -12.00
C PHE A 122 14.01 5.13 -11.25
N GLY A 123 14.29 6.37 -11.67
CA GLY A 123 13.71 7.59 -11.10
C GLY A 123 12.19 7.66 -11.28
N ILE A 124 11.65 7.14 -12.38
CA ILE A 124 10.20 6.99 -12.57
C ILE A 124 9.64 6.00 -11.56
N VAL A 125 10.20 4.79 -11.49
CA VAL A 125 9.75 3.74 -10.56
C VAL A 125 9.79 4.24 -9.12
N ARG A 126 10.93 4.79 -8.70
CA ARG A 126 11.10 5.40 -7.38
C ARG A 126 10.11 6.52 -7.14
N GLY A 127 9.88 7.39 -8.13
CA GLY A 127 8.96 8.51 -8.01
C GLY A 127 7.53 8.05 -7.78
N VAL A 128 7.07 7.03 -8.52
CA VAL A 128 5.75 6.40 -8.32
C VAL A 128 5.64 5.80 -6.92
N LEU A 129 6.67 5.05 -6.48
CA LEU A 129 6.70 4.48 -5.13
C LEU A 129 6.68 5.57 -4.05
N LEU A 130 7.43 6.65 -4.23
CA LEU A 130 7.53 7.75 -3.27
C LEU A 130 6.18 8.46 -3.12
N VAL A 131 5.51 8.79 -4.22
CA VAL A 131 4.17 9.39 -4.19
C VAL A 131 3.17 8.43 -3.53
N GLY A 132 3.24 7.13 -3.84
CA GLY A 132 2.41 6.10 -3.21
C GLY A 132 2.62 6.00 -1.69
N ILE A 133 3.87 6.00 -1.23
CA ILE A 133 4.21 5.97 0.21
C ILE A 133 3.71 7.25 0.90
N ILE A 134 3.89 8.43 0.29
CA ILE A 134 3.35 9.69 0.83
C ILE A 134 1.82 9.66 0.90
N TYR A 135 1.17 9.01 -0.05
CA TYR A 135 -0.29 8.88 -0.09
C TYR A 135 -0.83 7.84 0.89
N LEU A 136 -0.01 6.89 1.36
CA LEU A 136 -0.43 5.75 2.17
C LEU A 136 -1.23 6.12 3.43
N PRO A 137 -0.88 7.16 4.22
CA PRO A 137 -1.69 7.59 5.36
C PRO A 137 -3.08 8.09 4.95
N VAL A 138 -3.17 8.75 3.80
CA VAL A 138 -4.46 9.19 3.26
C VAL A 138 -5.25 8.01 2.71
N TYR A 139 -4.56 7.05 2.11
CA TYR A 139 -5.17 5.80 1.65
C TYR A 139 -5.83 5.03 2.79
N ALA A 140 -5.13 4.89 3.92
CA ALA A 140 -5.55 4.09 5.07
C ALA A 140 -6.58 4.78 5.98
N ASN A 141 -6.49 6.11 6.14
CA ASN A 141 -7.20 6.80 7.23
C ASN A 141 -8.26 7.82 6.78
N VAL A 142 -8.48 8.01 5.47
CA VAL A 142 -9.45 8.98 4.95
C VAL A 142 -10.61 8.28 4.25
N THR A 143 -11.84 8.66 4.60
CA THR A 143 -13.06 8.09 4.04
C THR A 143 -13.21 8.35 2.54
N THR A 144 -13.87 7.44 1.83
CA THR A 144 -14.08 7.52 0.37
C THR A 144 -14.80 8.79 -0.08
N GLU A 145 -15.77 9.26 0.70
CA GLU A 145 -16.51 10.50 0.41
C GLU A 145 -15.59 11.74 0.49
N SER A 146 -14.76 11.79 1.53
CA SER A 146 -13.75 12.84 1.66
C SER A 146 -12.77 12.77 0.49
N LYS A 147 -12.25 11.57 0.16
CA LYS A 147 -11.38 11.33 -0.99
C LYS A 147 -11.96 11.89 -2.28
N GLN A 148 -13.22 11.58 -2.59
CA GLN A 148 -13.88 12.05 -3.80
C GLN A 148 -13.90 13.57 -3.90
N LYS A 149 -14.14 14.28 -2.79
CA LYS A 149 -14.24 15.75 -2.76
C LYS A 149 -12.94 16.48 -3.12
N TRP A 150 -11.78 16.00 -2.67
CA TRP A 150 -10.49 16.67 -2.97
C TRP A 150 -9.75 16.02 -4.16
N MET A 151 -10.12 14.80 -4.54
CA MET A 151 -9.58 14.12 -5.72
C MET A 151 -10.40 14.37 -7.00
N GLU A 152 -11.53 15.08 -6.91
CA GLU A 152 -12.39 15.37 -8.06
C GLU A 152 -11.60 16.00 -9.21
N GLY A 153 -11.79 15.45 -10.42
CA GLY A 153 -11.10 15.91 -11.63
C GLY A 153 -9.58 15.66 -11.65
N SER A 154 -9.05 14.81 -10.76
CA SER A 154 -7.66 14.34 -10.81
C SER A 154 -7.53 13.15 -11.75
N LYS A 155 -6.57 13.21 -12.68
CA LYS A 155 -6.29 12.10 -13.61
C LYS A 155 -5.36 11.06 -12.98
N THR A 156 -4.51 11.49 -12.07
CA THR A 156 -3.51 10.66 -11.38
C THR A 156 -4.06 9.96 -10.15
N ALA A 157 -5.17 10.45 -9.59
CA ALA A 157 -5.81 9.90 -8.40
C ALA A 157 -6.13 8.39 -8.47
N PRO A 158 -6.76 7.86 -9.53
CA PRO A 158 -7.08 6.43 -9.59
C PRO A 158 -5.82 5.55 -9.61
N TYR A 159 -4.76 5.99 -10.29
CA TYR A 159 -3.49 5.28 -10.32
C TYR A 159 -2.80 5.28 -8.95
N LEU A 160 -2.94 6.38 -8.21
CA LEU A 160 -2.37 6.52 -6.88
C LEU A 160 -3.07 5.60 -5.86
N GLU A 161 -4.39 5.45 -5.97
CA GLU A 161 -5.17 4.45 -5.20
C GLU A 161 -4.69 3.02 -5.46
N VAL A 162 -4.41 2.67 -6.72
CA VAL A 162 -3.85 1.36 -7.05
C VAL A 162 -2.48 1.19 -6.41
N VAL A 163 -1.54 2.10 -6.66
CA VAL A 163 -0.17 1.99 -6.12
C VAL A 163 -0.18 1.92 -4.59
N ALA A 164 -1.00 2.74 -3.92
CA ALA A 164 -1.11 2.70 -2.47
C ALA A 164 -1.75 1.42 -1.95
N GLY A 165 -2.74 0.84 -2.66
CA GLY A 165 -3.28 -0.48 -2.30
C GLY A 165 -2.23 -1.59 -2.37
N TRP A 166 -1.40 -1.59 -3.42
CA TRP A 166 -0.27 -2.52 -3.53
C TRP A 166 0.75 -2.32 -2.40
N LEU A 167 1.06 -1.08 -2.04
CA LEU A 167 1.98 -0.78 -0.92
C LEU A 167 1.37 -1.15 0.43
N TYR A 168 0.08 -0.89 0.63
CA TYR A 168 -0.65 -1.22 1.85
C TYR A 168 -0.70 -2.74 2.08
N ALA A 169 -0.84 -3.52 1.00
CA ALA A 169 -0.79 -4.98 1.04
C ALA A 169 0.57 -5.54 1.55
N LEU A 170 1.65 -4.76 1.46
CA LEU A 170 2.96 -5.12 2.00
C LEU A 170 3.13 -4.75 3.48
N VAL A 171 2.26 -3.90 4.02
CA VAL A 171 2.26 -3.53 5.45
C VAL A 171 1.80 -4.75 6.26
N PRO A 172 2.56 -5.20 7.27
CA PRO A 172 2.15 -6.30 8.15
C PRO A 172 0.80 -6.06 8.86
N GLU A 173 0.00 -7.11 9.04
CA GLU A 173 -1.36 -7.04 9.59
C GLU A 173 -1.41 -6.48 11.03
N ASP A 174 -0.36 -6.72 11.81
CA ASP A 174 -0.20 -6.20 13.18
C ASP A 174 -0.16 -4.67 13.18
N MET A 175 0.54 -4.04 12.23
CA MET A 175 0.59 -2.59 12.10
C MET A 175 -0.70 -2.02 11.50
N ARG A 176 -1.39 -2.74 10.62
CA ARG A 176 -2.70 -2.31 10.08
C ARG A 176 -3.76 -2.21 11.17
N THR A 177 -3.76 -3.18 12.09
CA THR A 177 -4.72 -3.23 13.20
C THR A 177 -4.49 -2.06 14.17
N GLU A 178 -3.24 -1.67 14.41
CA GLU A 178 -2.90 -0.48 15.22
C GLU A 178 -3.38 0.82 14.53
N VAL A 179 -3.16 0.94 13.22
CA VAL A 179 -3.59 2.10 12.42
C VAL A 179 -5.11 2.19 12.32
N GLU A 180 -5.80 1.06 12.18
CA GLU A 180 -7.27 0.97 12.14
C GLU A 180 -7.91 1.29 13.50
N LYS A 181 -7.29 0.82 14.60
CA LYS A 181 -7.68 1.19 15.97
C LYS A 181 -7.53 2.69 16.25
N LEU A 182 -6.55 3.34 15.64
CA LEU A 182 -6.34 4.79 15.75
C LEU A 182 -7.25 5.60 14.81
N SER A 183 -7.73 5.01 13.71
CA SER A 183 -8.38 5.75 12.63
C SER A 183 -9.90 5.59 12.54
N GLY A 184 -10.49 4.61 13.24
CA GLY A 184 -11.94 4.46 13.32
C GLY A 184 -12.57 4.02 11.98
N GLU A 185 -12.88 2.73 11.91
CA GLU A 185 -13.73 2.04 10.93
C GLU A 185 -13.45 2.27 9.43
N GLY A 186 -12.92 1.21 8.80
CA GLY A 186 -13.38 0.76 7.48
C GLY A 186 -12.35 0.83 6.38
N ASN A 187 -11.59 -0.24 6.20
CA ASN A 187 -10.62 -0.44 5.11
C ASN A 187 -11.27 -0.24 3.71
N PRO A 188 -10.99 0.87 2.99
CA PRO A 188 -11.57 1.15 1.67
C PRO A 188 -10.93 0.33 0.54
N ALA A 189 -9.76 -0.27 0.81
CA ALA A 189 -8.99 -1.07 -0.13
C ALA A 189 -9.77 -2.29 -0.62
N GLN A 190 -10.38 -3.01 0.32
CA GLN A 190 -11.03 -4.29 0.06
C GLN A 190 -12.25 -4.12 -0.85
N LYS A 191 -13.07 -3.09 -0.59
CA LYS A 191 -14.25 -2.76 -1.40
C LYS A 191 -13.90 -2.33 -2.83
N LEU A 192 -12.76 -1.68 -3.04
CA LEU A 192 -12.31 -1.24 -4.37
C LEU A 192 -11.65 -2.36 -5.19
N LEU A 193 -10.95 -3.29 -4.53
CA LEU A 193 -10.38 -4.48 -5.19
C LEU A 193 -11.48 -5.48 -5.59
N GLU A 194 -12.52 -5.62 -4.77
CA GLU A 194 -13.71 -6.41 -5.06
C GLU A 194 -14.54 -5.79 -6.21
N ALA A 195 -14.74 -4.46 -6.21
CA ALA A 195 -15.48 -3.76 -7.26
C ALA A 195 -14.79 -3.79 -8.65
N GLN A 196 -13.49 -4.06 -8.70
CA GLN A 196 -12.71 -4.14 -9.94
C GLN A 196 -12.47 -5.58 -10.42
N GLY A 197 -12.98 -6.59 -9.71
CA GLY A 197 -12.94 -7.99 -10.15
C GLY A 197 -11.54 -8.61 -10.26
N LEU A 198 -10.54 -8.03 -9.58
CA LEU A 198 -9.13 -8.45 -9.67
C LEU A 198 -8.73 -9.50 -8.63
N THR A 199 -9.64 -9.90 -7.73
CA THR A 199 -9.45 -11.01 -6.79
C THR A 199 -10.44 -12.13 -7.14
N GLY A 200 -9.97 -13.16 -7.83
CA GLY A 200 -10.75 -14.36 -8.12
C GLY A 200 -10.60 -15.44 -7.02
N GLY A 201 -11.75 -16.03 -6.64
CA GLY A 201 -11.91 -17.21 -5.76
C GLY A 201 -12.24 -16.82 -4.32
N ASP A 202 -13.38 -17.16 -3.71
CA ASP A 202 -14.11 -18.44 -3.69
C ASP A 202 -15.62 -18.19 -3.43
N PRO A 203 -16.59 -18.87 -4.09
CA PRO A 203 -18.01 -18.67 -3.88
C PRO A 203 -18.47 -19.52 -2.68
N ALA A 204 -18.05 -19.16 -1.48
CA ALA A 204 -18.53 -19.83 -0.27
C ALA A 204 -18.40 -18.90 0.92
N LYS A 205 -19.41 -18.02 1.07
CA LYS A 205 -20.00 -17.53 2.34
C LYS A 205 -20.84 -16.29 2.05
N GLU A 206 -21.97 -16.48 1.36
CA GLU A 206 -23.12 -15.63 1.60
C GLU A 206 -24.02 -16.37 2.59
N GLY A 207 -23.96 -15.92 3.83
CA GLY A 207 -24.78 -16.45 4.90
C GLY A 207 -24.53 -15.64 6.15
N GLU A 208 -25.56 -14.89 6.52
CA GLU A 208 -25.79 -14.30 7.85
C GLU A 208 -25.12 -12.94 8.11
N THR A 209 -25.90 -11.86 8.02
CA THR A 209 -26.58 -11.27 9.20
C THR A 209 -27.02 -9.81 8.94
N SER A 210 -28.26 -9.51 9.32
CA SER A 210 -28.77 -8.28 9.96
C SER A 210 -30.30 -8.35 9.84
N GLY A 211 -31.08 -8.47 10.93
CA GLY A 211 -31.12 -7.58 12.10
C GLY A 211 -31.99 -6.37 11.72
N ASP A 212 -33.00 -5.90 12.45
CA ASP A 212 -33.40 -6.14 13.84
C ASP A 212 -34.74 -5.40 14.10
N ALA A 213 -35.53 -5.94 15.04
CA ALA A 213 -36.45 -5.28 15.99
C ALA A 213 -37.66 -4.39 15.53
N PRO A 214 -38.54 -3.92 16.45
CA PRO A 214 -39.63 -4.71 17.04
C PRO A 214 -40.99 -3.96 17.10
N ALA A 215 -42.12 -4.68 17.19
CA ALA A 215 -43.35 -4.15 17.82
C ALA A 215 -44.31 -5.28 18.23
N ASP A 216 -44.53 -5.42 19.54
CA ASP A 216 -45.67 -6.10 20.19
C ASP A 216 -46.74 -5.02 20.47
N PRO A 217 -48.08 -5.27 20.48
CA PRO A 217 -48.72 -6.16 21.44
C PRO A 217 -49.80 -7.11 20.88
N ALA A 218 -49.80 -8.33 21.44
CA ALA A 218 -50.98 -9.04 21.96
C ALA A 218 -51.98 -9.76 21.02
N THR A 219 -52.23 -11.01 21.44
CA THR A 219 -53.48 -11.81 21.40
C THR A 219 -53.96 -12.43 20.08
N GLY A 220 -54.10 -13.76 20.10
CA GLY A 220 -55.14 -14.46 19.33
C GLY A 220 -54.70 -15.78 18.69
N ASP A 221 -54.96 -16.89 19.38
CA ASP A 221 -54.88 -18.26 18.91
C ASP A 221 -55.63 -18.52 17.58
N ALA A 222 -54.99 -19.22 16.62
CA ALA A 222 -55.57 -20.32 15.83
C ALA A 222 -54.58 -20.87 14.78
N LYS A 223 -54.45 -22.20 14.74
CA LYS A 223 -53.71 -23.03 13.77
C LYS A 223 -54.73 -23.66 12.79
N PRO A 224 -54.33 -24.44 11.76
CA PRO A 224 -53.79 -24.10 10.43
C PRO A 224 -54.76 -24.48 9.28
N GLU A 225 -54.64 -23.88 8.10
CA GLU A 225 -55.17 -24.47 6.85
C GLU A 225 -54.18 -24.31 5.68
N ASP A 226 -54.18 -25.31 4.81
CA ASP A 226 -53.17 -25.72 3.85
C ASP A 226 -52.81 -24.69 2.74
N ALA A 227 -51.51 -24.53 2.44
CA ALA A 227 -51.04 -24.15 1.11
C ALA A 227 -49.57 -24.59 0.86
N LYS A 228 -49.34 -25.34 -0.22
CA LYS A 228 -48.05 -25.84 -0.74
C LYS A 228 -47.09 -24.72 -1.22
N PRO A 229 -45.78 -25.02 -1.39
CA PRO A 229 -44.71 -24.04 -1.64
C PRO A 229 -44.72 -23.48 -3.08
N LYS A 230 -44.34 -22.20 -3.26
CA LYS A 230 -44.13 -21.55 -4.57
C LYS A 230 -42.70 -21.76 -5.08
N ASP A 231 -42.62 -22.26 -6.32
CA ASP A 231 -41.42 -22.51 -7.13
C ASP A 231 -40.63 -21.24 -7.49
N THR A 232 -39.31 -21.43 -7.59
CA THR A 232 -38.31 -20.50 -8.15
C THR A 232 -38.52 -20.30 -9.66
N GLN A 233 -38.88 -19.09 -10.09
CA GLN A 233 -39.12 -18.77 -11.51
C GLN A 233 -37.81 -18.54 -12.29
N GLY A 234 -37.53 -19.42 -13.26
CA GLY A 234 -36.57 -19.18 -14.34
C GLY A 234 -37.19 -18.41 -15.52
N TYR A 235 -36.37 -18.08 -16.52
CA TYR A 235 -36.75 -17.27 -17.70
C TYR A 235 -38.07 -17.71 -18.35
N THR A 236 -38.93 -16.74 -18.64
CA THR A 236 -40.27 -16.99 -19.17
C THR A 236 -40.23 -17.28 -20.67
N ASP A 237 -41.24 -17.97 -21.20
CA ASP A 237 -41.32 -18.29 -22.64
C ASP A 237 -41.39 -17.04 -23.53
N LYS A 238 -41.78 -15.89 -22.97
CA LYS A 238 -41.73 -14.60 -23.67
C LYS A 238 -40.28 -14.14 -23.88
N ASP A 239 -39.43 -14.33 -22.87
CA ASP A 239 -38.01 -13.95 -22.92
C ASP A 239 -37.26 -14.80 -23.94
N ARG A 240 -37.61 -16.08 -24.05
CA ARG A 240 -37.05 -17.00 -25.05
C ARG A 240 -37.37 -16.58 -26.48
N LYS A 241 -38.64 -16.25 -26.76
CA LYS A 241 -39.07 -15.80 -28.10
C LYS A 241 -38.46 -14.45 -28.49
N ALA A 242 -38.17 -13.59 -27.52
CA ALA A 242 -37.47 -12.32 -27.78
C ALA A 242 -36.03 -12.56 -28.23
N MET A 243 -35.34 -13.56 -27.64
CA MET A 243 -33.97 -13.93 -28.01
C MET A 243 -33.89 -14.56 -29.40
N ASP A 244 -34.82 -15.45 -29.75
CA ASP A 244 -34.85 -16.09 -31.07
C ASP A 244 -34.99 -15.06 -32.21
N LYS A 245 -35.82 -14.03 -32.00
CA LYS A 245 -36.04 -12.97 -32.98
C LYS A 245 -34.78 -12.13 -33.23
N LEU A 246 -33.99 -11.88 -32.19
CA LEU A 246 -32.72 -11.14 -32.30
C LEU A 246 -31.62 -11.94 -33.00
N ILE A 247 -31.63 -13.26 -32.84
CA ILE A 247 -30.68 -14.16 -33.50
C ILE A 247 -31.00 -14.25 -34.99
N GLU A 248 -32.28 -14.32 -35.35
CA GLU A 248 -32.73 -14.37 -36.75
C GLU A 248 -32.46 -13.06 -37.49
N GLU A 249 -32.65 -11.91 -36.84
CA GLU A 249 -32.32 -10.59 -37.37
C GLU A 249 -30.81 -10.42 -37.64
N LYS A 250 -29.95 -11.01 -36.80
CA LYS A 250 -28.48 -10.89 -36.91
C LYS A 250 -27.84 -11.91 -37.84
N THR A 251 -28.59 -12.96 -38.23
CA THR A 251 -28.07 -14.09 -39.03
C THR A 251 -28.63 -14.12 -40.46
N GLY A 252 -29.59 -13.24 -40.78
CA GLY A 252 -30.26 -13.15 -42.08
C GLY A 252 -29.50 -12.44 -43.21
N ASP A 253 -28.30 -11.90 -42.97
CA ASP A 253 -27.50 -11.23 -44.03
C ASP A 253 -26.19 -11.98 -44.29
N LYS A 254 -26.27 -13.02 -45.12
CA LYS A 254 -25.13 -13.58 -45.86
C LYS A 254 -25.50 -13.66 -47.34
N PRO A 255 -25.00 -12.77 -48.21
CA PRO A 255 -25.17 -12.92 -49.64
C PRO A 255 -24.28 -14.07 -50.15
N GLY A 256 -24.84 -14.90 -51.01
CA GLY A 256 -24.13 -15.98 -51.68
C GLY A 256 -23.00 -15.46 -52.56
N LEU A 257 -21.84 -16.09 -52.45
CA LEU A 257 -20.78 -16.02 -53.46
C LEU A 257 -20.89 -17.29 -54.30
N ASN A 258 -21.53 -17.13 -55.46
CA ASN A 258 -21.30 -17.97 -56.63
C ASN A 258 -20.01 -17.47 -57.28
N GLU A 259 -19.01 -18.34 -57.40
CA GLU A 259 -18.19 -18.66 -58.59
C GLU A 259 -17.03 -19.59 -58.19
#